data_AF-A0A1Q9DM26-F1
#
_entry.id   AF-A0A1Q9DM26-F1
#
_cell.length_a   1.000
_cell.length_b   1.000
_cell.length_c   1.000
_cell.angle_alpha   90.00
_cell.angle_beta   90.00
_cell.angle_gamma   90.00
#
_symmetry.space_group_name_H-M   'P 1'
#
loop_
_entity.id
_entity.type
_entity.pdbx_description
1 polymer ?
#
loop_
_entity_poly.entity_id
_entity_poly.type
_entity_poly.pdbx_seq_one_letter_code
_entity_poly.pdbx_strand_id
1 'polypeptide(L)'
;MVRGKRGPRQTEQSWSAWDWSEWTGQAWSGWDQGAWNGSRAWDMKSNQAWAAWDEEWQEEASVSPQEELQIMAQKAKLIYADLPATGKKVWKALNQCISSTLSAGAVHFERDLRHELETQLGQCELTRQAGSQWVLKAEGRTFYASVRSEVLGDQNARVLTKLRDQARTVKRGLLQDGAEWLRDLVNGDQEPSDFLDAIRMGIFDMEGMPKGSGKGKYGGKGDDKCHICDKSLYQDLLSGKHMCKVVVTFECCGTWVSHSGRYNVQEGRIMGQRCKKCGEYGDPWENFQLADDASIGEGPQKAHRGDLCEACERYGNCKGVFSNPFEIAMAMELLYDQPAQWTRHKEGNLWLTEVEDVVVVLQPHVFASSSS
;
A
#
# COMPACT_ATOMS: atom_id res chain seq x y z
N MET A 1 23.78 -18.65 53.29
CA MET A 1 23.91 -18.62 51.82
C MET A 1 23.18 -19.81 51.23
N VAL A 2 21.96 -19.58 50.73
CA VAL A 2 21.11 -20.62 50.14
C VAL A 2 21.13 -20.43 48.63
N ARG A 3 21.69 -21.41 47.90
CA ARG A 3 21.66 -21.43 46.42
C ARG A 3 20.30 -21.91 45.97
N GLY A 4 19.52 -21.02 45.33
CA GLY A 4 18.25 -21.36 44.70
C GLY A 4 18.45 -22.21 43.45
N LYS A 5 17.79 -23.38 43.41
CA LYS A 5 17.74 -24.27 42.23
C LYS A 5 16.84 -23.63 41.17
N ARG A 6 17.36 -23.41 39.96
CA ARG A 6 16.55 -23.08 38.78
C ARG A 6 15.72 -24.31 38.39
N GLY A 7 14.41 -24.11 38.23
CA GLY A 7 13.47 -25.13 37.78
C GLY A 7 13.65 -25.49 36.29
N PRO A 8 13.00 -26.58 35.84
CA PRO A 8 13.20 -27.12 34.50
C PRO A 8 12.59 -26.20 33.42
N ARG A 9 13.34 -26.04 32.32
CA ARG A 9 12.85 -25.42 31.06
C ARG A 9 11.63 -26.18 30.57
N GLN A 10 10.55 -25.46 30.29
CA GLN A 10 9.39 -25.99 29.61
C GLN A 10 9.79 -26.55 28.24
N THR A 11 9.12 -27.65 27.91
CA THR A 11 9.25 -28.51 26.74
C THR A 11 9.17 -27.75 25.42
N GLU A 12 10.17 -27.97 24.57
CA GLU A 12 10.11 -27.74 23.13
C GLU A 12 8.89 -28.48 22.56
N GLN A 13 7.85 -27.74 22.20
CA GLN A 13 6.94 -28.19 21.16
C GLN A 13 7.71 -28.11 19.84
N SER A 14 7.95 -29.26 19.22
CA SER A 14 8.53 -29.36 17.89
C SER A 14 7.56 -28.72 16.89
N TRP A 15 7.81 -27.47 16.52
CA TRP A 15 7.15 -26.82 15.38
C TRP A 15 7.76 -27.42 14.12
N SER A 16 7.15 -28.50 13.62
CA SER A 16 7.59 -29.18 12.42
C SER A 16 7.58 -28.23 11.22
N ALA A 17 8.64 -28.31 10.43
CA ALA A 17 8.91 -27.63 9.16
C ALA A 17 7.68 -27.03 8.47
N TRP A 18 7.56 -25.71 8.54
CA TRP A 18 6.74 -24.93 7.62
C TRP A 18 7.40 -25.00 6.23
N ASP A 19 6.63 -25.38 5.22
CA ASP A 19 7.08 -25.48 3.84
C ASP A 19 7.22 -24.07 3.24
N TRP A 20 8.45 -23.56 3.23
CA TRP A 20 8.80 -22.23 2.71
C TRP A 20 8.66 -22.11 1.18
N SER A 21 8.35 -23.21 0.46
CA SER A 21 8.24 -23.19 -1.00
C SER A 21 6.97 -22.50 -1.52
N GLU A 22 5.92 -22.36 -0.71
CA GLU A 22 4.68 -21.64 -1.07
C GLU A 22 4.86 -20.11 -1.22
N TRP A 23 6.02 -19.56 -0.85
CA TRP A 23 6.30 -18.12 -0.95
C TRP A 23 6.52 -17.60 -2.39
N THR A 24 6.63 -18.48 -3.41
CA THR A 24 7.11 -18.07 -4.76
C THR A 24 6.27 -18.44 -5.99
N GLY A 25 5.08 -19.01 -5.86
CA GLY A 25 4.21 -19.05 -7.05
C GLY A 25 3.00 -19.95 -6.99
N GLN A 26 1.84 -19.39 -7.33
CA GLN A 26 0.71 -20.12 -7.90
C GLN A 26 -0.19 -19.19 -8.73
N ALA A 27 -0.76 -19.79 -9.79
CA ALA A 27 -1.56 -19.23 -10.89
C ALA A 27 -0.72 -18.38 -11.87
N TRP A 28 -0.84 -18.47 -13.21
CA TRP A 28 -2.04 -18.40 -14.04
C TRP A 28 -1.82 -19.14 -15.38
N SER A 29 -2.80 -19.90 -15.86
CA SER A 29 -2.86 -20.40 -17.24
C SER A 29 -4.27 -20.24 -17.79
N GLY A 30 -4.43 -19.44 -18.84
CA GLY A 30 -5.65 -19.42 -19.66
C GLY A 30 -6.22 -18.04 -19.88
N TRP A 31 -5.79 -17.36 -20.96
CA TRP A 31 -6.55 -16.27 -21.58
C TRP A 31 -6.42 -16.37 -23.10
N ASP A 32 -7.57 -16.63 -23.75
CA ASP A 32 -7.78 -16.62 -25.18
C ASP A 32 -7.91 -15.17 -25.71
N GLN A 33 -7.43 -14.95 -26.93
CA GLN A 33 -7.39 -13.67 -27.62
C GLN A 33 -8.74 -13.32 -28.25
N GLY A 34 -9.30 -12.16 -27.90
CA GLY A 34 -10.43 -11.53 -28.58
C GLY A 34 -10.06 -10.13 -29.04
N ALA A 35 -10.09 -9.92 -30.35
CA ALA A 35 -9.67 -8.70 -31.04
C ALA A 35 -10.59 -7.49 -30.75
N TRP A 36 -10.00 -6.31 -30.57
CA TRP A 36 -10.70 -5.02 -30.65
C TRP A 36 -9.94 -4.08 -31.60
N ASN A 37 -10.65 -3.67 -32.65
CA ASN A 37 -10.22 -2.71 -33.67
C ASN A 37 -11.21 -1.54 -33.63
N GLY A 38 -10.73 -0.30 -33.48
CA GLY A 38 -11.62 0.86 -33.50
C GLY A 38 -10.91 2.18 -33.26
N SER A 39 -10.28 2.72 -34.31
CA SER A 39 -9.75 4.08 -34.35
C SER A 39 -10.83 5.03 -34.90
N ARG A 40 -11.18 6.09 -34.17
CA ARG A 40 -11.92 7.25 -34.72
C ARG A 40 -11.46 8.57 -34.10
N ALA A 41 -11.42 9.57 -34.98
CA ALA A 41 -10.87 10.89 -34.82
C ALA A 41 -11.64 11.77 -33.83
N TRP A 42 -10.89 12.63 -33.12
CA TRP A 42 -11.36 13.61 -32.16
C TRP A 42 -12.05 14.80 -32.84
N ASP A 43 -13.27 15.14 -32.41
CA ASP A 43 -13.96 16.39 -32.77
C ASP A 43 -13.68 17.47 -31.71
N MET A 44 -13.18 18.62 -32.16
CA MET A 44 -12.58 19.71 -31.36
C MET A 44 -13.59 20.65 -30.68
N LYS A 45 -14.89 20.34 -30.67
CA LYS A 45 -15.95 21.28 -30.27
C LYS A 45 -16.35 21.27 -28.78
N SER A 46 -15.80 20.37 -27.96
CA SER A 46 -16.15 20.27 -26.53
C SER A 46 -15.33 21.14 -25.57
N ASN A 47 -14.32 21.90 -26.06
CA ASN A 47 -13.41 22.66 -25.20
C ASN A 47 -13.94 24.00 -24.64
N GLN A 48 -15.09 24.50 -25.11
CA GLN A 48 -15.62 25.81 -24.63
C GLN A 48 -16.56 25.71 -23.43
N ALA A 49 -17.01 24.50 -23.04
CA ALA A 49 -17.87 24.32 -21.86
C ALA A 49 -17.09 24.21 -20.53
N TRP A 50 -15.76 24.01 -20.58
CA TRP A 50 -14.91 23.86 -19.39
C TRP A 50 -14.56 25.20 -18.73
N ALA A 51 -14.59 26.30 -19.48
CA ALA A 51 -14.11 27.60 -19.01
C ALA A 51 -15.03 28.31 -18.01
N ALA A 52 -16.32 27.93 -17.93
CA ALA A 52 -17.30 28.66 -17.10
C ALA A 52 -17.50 28.07 -15.68
N TRP A 53 -16.83 26.96 -15.33
CA TRP A 53 -16.86 26.36 -13.99
C TRP A 53 -15.52 26.49 -13.23
N ASP A 54 -14.52 27.13 -13.82
CA ASP A 54 -13.14 27.21 -13.29
C ASP A 54 -12.80 28.56 -12.61
N GLU A 55 -13.69 29.56 -12.57
CA GLU A 55 -13.35 30.91 -12.03
C GLU A 55 -13.54 31.10 -10.51
N GLU A 56 -13.90 30.07 -9.74
CA GLU A 56 -14.00 30.15 -8.27
C GLU A 56 -13.19 29.02 -7.59
N TRP A 57 -11.97 28.79 -8.05
CA TRP A 57 -11.02 27.94 -7.33
C TRP A 57 -10.01 28.82 -6.62
N GLN A 58 -10.28 29.04 -5.33
CA GLN A 58 -9.33 29.58 -4.37
C GLN A 58 -7.99 28.85 -4.54
N GLU A 59 -6.86 29.58 -4.51
CA GLU A 59 -5.57 28.99 -4.19
C GLU A 59 -5.81 28.06 -3.00
N GLU A 60 -5.74 26.74 -3.21
CA GLU A 60 -5.87 25.77 -2.13
C GLU A 60 -4.70 26.10 -1.20
N ALA A 61 -5.00 26.83 -0.13
CA ALA A 61 -4.03 27.21 0.88
C ALA A 61 -3.29 25.92 1.26
N SER A 62 -1.95 25.96 1.21
CA SER A 62 -1.13 24.80 1.60
C SER A 62 -1.59 24.34 2.98
N VAL A 63 -2.27 23.20 3.03
CA VAL A 63 -2.81 22.68 4.26
C VAL A 63 -1.62 22.27 5.12
N SER A 64 -1.55 22.76 6.36
CA SER A 64 -0.45 22.39 7.24
C SER A 64 -0.41 20.86 7.45
N PRO A 65 0.77 20.23 7.61
CA PRO A 65 0.87 18.79 7.91
C PRO A 65 -0.01 18.36 9.08
N GLN A 66 -0.16 19.24 10.09
CA GLN A 66 -0.99 18.99 11.26
C GLN A 66 -2.49 18.96 10.92
N GLU A 67 -2.96 19.82 10.02
CA GLU A 67 -4.35 19.82 9.55
C GLU A 67 -4.64 18.60 8.67
N GLU A 68 -3.73 18.23 7.76
CA GLU A 68 -3.82 16.98 6.99
C GLU A 68 -3.91 15.76 7.92
N LEU A 69 -3.10 15.74 8.99
CA LEU A 69 -3.11 14.68 9.99
C LEU A 69 -4.45 14.61 10.74
N GLN A 70 -5.06 15.74 11.10
CA GLN A 70 -6.39 15.75 11.72
C GLN A 70 -7.47 15.21 10.77
N ILE A 71 -7.43 15.60 9.50
CA ILE A 71 -8.35 15.08 8.47
C ILE A 71 -8.19 13.56 8.34
N MET A 72 -6.95 13.06 8.30
CA MET A 72 -6.64 11.64 8.22
C MET A 72 -7.12 10.87 9.45
N ALA A 73 -6.90 11.40 10.65
CA ALA A 73 -7.35 10.80 11.90
C ALA A 73 -8.87 10.71 11.96
N GLN A 74 -9.57 11.78 11.59
CA GLN A 74 -11.02 11.82 11.54
C GLN A 74 -11.56 10.82 10.50
N LYS A 75 -10.95 10.72 9.32
CA LYS A 75 -11.33 9.73 8.30
C LYS A 75 -11.14 8.31 8.81
N ALA A 76 -10.01 8.02 9.47
CA ALA A 76 -9.74 6.70 10.05
C ALA A 76 -10.79 6.31 11.10
N LYS A 77 -11.21 7.28 11.94
CA LYS A 77 -12.26 7.10 12.94
C LYS A 77 -13.62 6.79 12.32
N LEU A 78 -13.99 7.49 11.25
CA LEU A 78 -15.24 7.25 10.52
C LEU A 78 -15.25 5.85 9.87
N ILE A 79 -14.15 5.47 9.20
CA ILE A 79 -14.00 4.13 8.61
C ILE A 79 -14.14 3.07 9.71
N TYR A 80 -13.40 3.21 10.82
CA TYR A 80 -13.49 2.25 11.92
C TYR A 80 -14.90 2.16 12.52
N ALA A 81 -15.61 3.28 12.64
CA ALA A 81 -16.98 3.30 13.18
C ALA A 81 -17.95 2.52 12.28
N ASP A 82 -17.81 2.65 10.96
CA ASP A 82 -18.64 2.01 9.94
C ASP A 82 -18.36 0.50 9.76
N LEU A 83 -17.18 0.03 10.18
CA LEU A 83 -16.85 -1.39 10.09
C LEU A 83 -17.83 -2.28 10.89
N PRO A 84 -18.22 -3.45 10.33
CA PRO A 84 -18.93 -4.47 11.10
C PRO A 84 -18.06 -4.99 12.25
N ALA A 85 -18.66 -5.68 13.23
CA ALA A 85 -17.96 -6.17 14.42
C ALA A 85 -16.70 -6.98 14.08
N THR A 86 -16.80 -7.89 13.09
CA THR A 86 -15.67 -8.69 12.57
C THR A 86 -14.58 -7.78 12.00
N GLY A 87 -14.94 -6.77 11.19
CA GLY A 87 -13.99 -5.81 10.63
C GLY A 87 -13.28 -4.96 11.70
N LYS A 88 -13.97 -4.60 12.78
CA LYS A 88 -13.37 -3.90 13.93
C LYS A 88 -12.31 -4.75 14.64
N LYS A 89 -12.51 -6.07 14.73
CA LYS A 89 -11.49 -7.01 15.23
C LYS A 89 -10.27 -7.07 14.30
N VAL A 90 -10.48 -7.16 12.98
CA VAL A 90 -9.39 -7.10 11.99
C VAL A 90 -8.57 -5.80 12.14
N TRP A 91 -9.26 -4.67 12.27
CA TRP A 91 -8.63 -3.37 12.47
C TRP A 91 -7.82 -3.33 13.77
N LYS A 92 -8.35 -3.89 14.86
CA LYS A 92 -7.66 -3.98 16.15
C LYS A 92 -6.40 -4.84 16.04
N ALA A 93 -6.51 -6.01 15.40
CA ALA A 93 -5.38 -6.90 15.16
C ALA A 93 -4.25 -6.21 14.38
N LEU A 94 -4.58 -5.53 13.27
CA LEU A 94 -3.61 -4.71 12.53
C LEU A 94 -2.92 -3.68 13.41
N ASN A 95 -3.68 -2.94 14.22
CA ASN A 95 -3.11 -1.91 15.10
C ASN A 95 -2.15 -2.50 16.15
N GLN A 96 -2.49 -3.65 16.73
CA GLN A 96 -1.62 -4.34 17.68
C GLN A 96 -0.32 -4.81 17.02
N CYS A 97 -0.39 -5.38 15.82
CA CYS A 97 0.80 -5.79 15.07
C CYS A 97 1.67 -4.59 14.68
N ILE A 98 1.08 -3.47 14.26
CA ILE A 98 1.84 -2.23 14.00
C ILE A 98 2.54 -1.77 15.28
N SER A 99 1.80 -1.70 16.40
CA SER A 99 2.37 -1.33 17.70
C SER A 99 3.54 -2.23 18.10
N SER A 100 3.36 -3.55 18.01
CA SER A 100 4.39 -4.53 18.36
C SER A 100 5.62 -4.37 17.46
N THR A 101 5.41 -4.15 16.16
CA THR A 101 6.50 -3.96 15.21
C THR A 101 7.30 -2.70 15.52
N LEU A 102 6.62 -1.57 15.74
CA LEU A 102 7.29 -0.29 15.96
C LEU A 102 7.92 -0.18 17.35
N SER A 103 7.34 -0.82 18.38
CA SER A 103 7.84 -0.73 19.76
C SER A 103 8.79 -1.86 20.16
N ALA A 104 8.55 -3.08 19.67
CA ALA A 104 9.34 -4.27 20.02
C ALA A 104 10.23 -4.76 18.88
N GLY A 105 10.24 -4.08 17.73
CA GLY A 105 11.06 -4.47 16.58
C GLY A 105 10.61 -5.77 15.90
N ALA A 106 9.35 -6.17 16.05
CA ALA A 106 8.85 -7.41 15.46
C ALA A 106 8.98 -7.40 13.93
N VAL A 107 9.84 -8.26 13.38
CA VAL A 107 10.18 -8.24 11.95
C VAL A 107 9.13 -8.96 11.09
N HIS A 108 8.53 -10.02 11.62
CA HIS A 108 7.64 -10.91 10.87
C HIS A 108 6.15 -10.55 10.99
N PHE A 109 5.80 -9.32 10.56
CA PHE A 109 4.46 -8.74 10.68
C PHE A 109 3.30 -9.67 10.29
N GLU A 110 3.39 -10.39 9.17
CA GLU A 110 2.27 -11.25 8.70
C GLU A 110 2.01 -12.45 9.62
N ARG A 111 3.06 -13.04 10.21
CA ARG A 111 2.92 -14.16 11.15
C ARG A 111 2.21 -13.68 12.40
N ASP A 112 2.65 -12.54 12.91
CA ASP A 112 2.08 -11.94 14.11
C ASP A 112 0.63 -11.49 13.83
N LEU A 113 0.34 -11.00 12.62
CA LEU A 113 -1.03 -10.69 12.18
C LEU A 113 -1.92 -11.93 12.12
N ARG A 114 -1.44 -13.05 11.55
CA ARG A 114 -2.19 -14.31 11.54
C ARG A 114 -2.52 -14.76 12.96
N HIS A 115 -1.53 -14.73 13.85
CA HIS A 115 -1.71 -15.11 15.25
C HIS A 115 -2.74 -14.23 15.98
N GLU A 116 -2.67 -12.91 15.79
CA GLU A 116 -3.61 -11.98 16.41
C GLU A 116 -5.02 -12.11 15.81
N LEU A 117 -5.14 -12.34 14.50
CA LEU A 117 -6.43 -12.61 13.85
C LEU A 117 -7.04 -13.92 14.34
N GLU A 118 -6.27 -14.99 14.44
CA GLU A 118 -6.72 -16.27 15.00
C GLU A 118 -7.19 -16.10 16.46
N THR A 119 -6.48 -15.30 17.24
CA THR A 119 -6.85 -15.00 18.64
C THR A 119 -8.18 -14.24 18.73
N GLN A 120 -8.45 -13.30 17.81
CA GLN A 120 -9.66 -12.46 17.86
C GLN A 120 -10.88 -13.04 17.12
N LEU A 121 -10.65 -13.81 16.06
CA LEU A 121 -11.67 -14.30 15.12
C LEU A 121 -11.82 -15.82 15.16
N GLY A 122 -10.87 -16.55 15.71
CA GLY A 122 -10.79 -18.00 15.53
C GLY A 122 -10.32 -18.34 14.11
N GLN A 123 -10.95 -19.35 13.50
CA GLN A 123 -10.55 -19.79 12.15
C GLN A 123 -10.83 -18.71 11.11
N CYS A 124 -9.78 -18.29 10.39
CA CYS A 124 -9.88 -17.36 9.27
C CYS A 124 -8.84 -17.69 8.18
N GLU A 125 -9.11 -17.26 6.94
CA GLU A 125 -8.18 -17.40 5.82
C GLU A 125 -7.56 -16.03 5.55
N LEU A 126 -6.26 -15.87 5.81
CA LEU A 126 -5.50 -14.68 5.42
C LEU A 126 -4.63 -14.99 4.21
N THR A 127 -4.77 -14.21 3.15
CA THR A 127 -4.02 -14.36 1.90
C THR A 127 -3.36 -13.04 1.54
N ARG A 128 -2.03 -13.05 1.43
CA ARG A 128 -1.26 -11.86 1.03
C ARG A 128 -1.51 -11.55 -0.44
N GLN A 129 -1.78 -10.28 -0.75
CA GLN A 129 -1.92 -9.81 -2.14
C GLN A 129 -0.60 -9.22 -2.63
N ALA A 130 -0.09 -8.21 -1.92
CA ALA A 130 1.23 -7.62 -2.14
C ALA A 130 1.61 -6.73 -0.97
N GLY A 131 2.92 -6.55 -0.75
CA GLY A 131 3.42 -5.63 0.27
C GLY A 131 2.74 -5.86 1.62
N SER A 132 2.17 -4.81 2.19
CA SER A 132 1.30 -4.86 3.38
C SER A 132 -0.19 -4.80 3.03
N GLN A 133 -0.64 -5.67 2.12
CA GLN A 133 -2.04 -5.80 1.71
C GLN A 133 -2.45 -7.26 1.71
N TRP A 134 -3.60 -7.55 2.32
CA TRP A 134 -4.12 -8.89 2.51
C TRP A 134 -5.62 -8.94 2.21
N VAL A 135 -6.08 -10.09 1.74
CA VAL A 135 -7.48 -10.49 1.78
C VAL A 135 -7.68 -11.41 2.97
N LEU A 136 -8.70 -11.14 3.77
CA LEU A 136 -9.12 -11.99 4.86
C LEU A 136 -10.53 -12.51 4.58
N LYS A 137 -10.74 -13.82 4.68
CA LYS A 137 -12.08 -14.41 4.73
C LYS A 137 -12.38 -14.90 6.14
N ALA A 138 -13.45 -14.37 6.74
CA ALA A 138 -13.91 -14.74 8.07
C ALA A 138 -15.43 -14.59 8.15
N GLU A 139 -16.11 -15.54 8.80
CA GLU A 139 -17.56 -15.51 9.04
C GLU A 139 -18.39 -15.29 7.75
N GLY A 140 -17.96 -15.91 6.63
CA GLY A 140 -18.63 -15.78 5.32
C GLY A 140 -18.47 -14.41 4.65
N ARG A 141 -17.60 -13.53 5.18
CA ARG A 141 -17.33 -12.19 4.63
C ARG A 141 -15.88 -12.08 4.17
N THR A 142 -15.67 -11.21 3.19
CA THR A 142 -14.33 -10.86 2.70
C THR A 142 -13.95 -9.46 3.15
N PHE A 143 -12.79 -9.35 3.78
CA PHE A 143 -12.18 -8.10 4.20
C PHE A 143 -10.89 -7.87 3.42
N TYR A 144 -10.65 -6.61 3.04
CA TYR A 144 -9.37 -6.16 2.50
C TYR A 144 -8.68 -5.38 3.60
N ALA A 145 -7.51 -5.85 4.00
CA ALA A 145 -6.73 -5.30 5.09
C ALA A 145 -5.42 -4.76 4.53
N SER A 146 -4.97 -3.61 5.01
CA SER A 146 -3.66 -3.09 4.64
C SER A 146 -3.04 -2.19 5.69
N VAL A 147 -1.71 -2.06 5.64
CA VAL A 147 -0.97 -1.00 6.33
C VAL A 147 -0.34 -0.10 5.28
N ARG A 148 -0.65 1.19 5.35
CA ARG A 148 -0.18 2.18 4.38
C ARG A 148 0.69 3.22 5.05
N SER A 149 1.68 3.70 4.30
CA SER A 149 2.53 4.84 4.66
C SER A 149 2.16 6.05 3.82
N GLU A 150 2.04 7.20 4.47
CA GLU A 150 1.84 8.51 3.86
C GLU A 150 2.88 9.48 4.40
N VAL A 151 3.22 10.51 3.62
CA VAL A 151 4.09 11.61 4.06
C VAL A 151 3.29 12.89 3.92
N LEU A 152 3.24 13.70 4.97
CA LEU A 152 2.51 14.97 5.01
C LEU A 152 3.52 16.13 4.94
N GLY A 153 3.10 17.23 4.31
CA GLY A 153 3.90 18.44 4.09
C GLY A 153 4.43 18.63 2.67
N ASP A 154 5.07 19.76 2.42
CA ASP A 154 5.38 20.28 1.08
C ASP A 154 6.32 19.38 0.26
N GLN A 155 7.14 18.56 0.94
CA GLN A 155 8.07 17.64 0.29
C GLN A 155 7.55 16.20 0.17
N ASN A 156 6.24 15.98 0.40
CA ASN A 156 5.65 14.65 0.50
C ASN A 156 6.02 13.69 -0.65
N ALA A 157 5.93 14.13 -1.91
CA ALA A 157 6.14 13.27 -3.07
C ALA A 157 7.60 12.81 -3.21
N ARG A 158 8.55 13.71 -2.92
CA ARG A 158 9.99 13.43 -2.96
C ARG A 158 10.37 12.45 -1.85
N VAL A 159 9.95 12.75 -0.61
CA VAL A 159 10.24 11.91 0.56
C VAL A 159 9.57 10.54 0.42
N LEU A 160 8.30 10.48 0.02
CA LEU A 160 7.58 9.21 -0.18
C LEU A 160 8.25 8.33 -1.25
N THR A 161 8.84 8.93 -2.29
CA THR A 161 9.59 8.18 -3.31
C THR A 161 10.87 7.59 -2.72
N LYS A 162 11.67 8.39 -1.99
CA LYS A 162 12.86 7.91 -1.29
C LYS A 162 12.53 6.82 -0.27
N LEU A 163 11.48 7.01 0.52
CA LEU A 163 11.01 6.06 1.54
C LEU A 163 10.63 4.73 0.91
N ARG A 164 9.90 4.75 -0.20
CA ARG A 164 9.53 3.55 -0.96
C ARG A 164 10.75 2.80 -1.47
N ASP A 165 11.74 3.51 -1.98
CA ASP A 165 12.95 2.88 -2.52
C ASP A 165 13.79 2.27 -1.39
N GLN A 166 13.94 2.94 -0.25
CA GLN A 166 14.62 2.37 0.91
C GLN A 166 13.85 1.19 1.53
N ALA A 167 12.52 1.25 1.61
CA ALA A 167 11.72 0.13 2.09
C ALA A 167 11.89 -1.11 1.18
N ARG A 168 12.07 -0.91 -0.13
CA ARG A 168 12.41 -1.99 -1.07
C ARG A 168 13.81 -2.53 -0.84
N THR A 169 14.79 -1.67 -0.55
CA THR A 169 16.15 -2.09 -0.18
C THR A 169 16.12 -2.96 1.06
N VAL A 170 15.45 -2.50 2.12
CA VAL A 170 15.25 -3.26 3.37
C VAL A 170 14.59 -4.60 3.10
N LYS A 171 13.47 -4.60 2.38
CA LYS A 171 12.76 -5.84 2.01
C LYS A 171 13.67 -6.81 1.27
N ARG A 172 14.49 -6.34 0.33
CA ARG A 172 15.41 -7.19 -0.41
C ARG A 172 16.47 -7.78 0.54
N GLY A 173 17.04 -6.96 1.41
CA GLY A 173 18.03 -7.43 2.37
C GLY A 173 17.48 -8.49 3.32
N LEU A 174 16.27 -8.29 3.83
CA LEU A 174 15.56 -9.27 4.66
C LEU A 174 15.36 -10.62 3.96
N LEU A 175 15.22 -10.62 2.64
CA LEU A 175 14.90 -11.80 1.83
C LEU A 175 16.11 -12.38 1.09
N GLN A 176 17.30 -11.79 1.25
CA GLN A 176 18.52 -12.31 0.64
C GLN A 176 18.92 -13.66 1.25
N ASP A 177 19.62 -14.50 0.49
CA ASP A 177 20.20 -15.76 0.95
C ASP A 177 19.16 -16.68 1.61
N GLY A 178 17.98 -16.72 0.98
CA GLY A 178 16.85 -17.49 1.46
C GLY A 178 16.22 -16.90 2.72
N ALA A 179 16.30 -15.58 2.93
CA ALA A 179 15.80 -14.86 4.10
C ALA A 179 16.57 -15.16 5.40
N GLU A 180 17.91 -15.22 5.33
CA GLU A 180 18.79 -15.40 6.50
C GLU A 180 18.62 -14.29 7.52
N TRP A 181 18.77 -13.03 7.11
CA TRP A 181 18.56 -11.86 7.98
C TRP A 181 17.21 -11.85 8.68
N LEU A 182 16.13 -12.20 7.97
CA LEU A 182 14.81 -12.28 8.57
C LEU A 182 14.75 -13.35 9.68
N ARG A 183 15.38 -14.53 9.49
CA ARG A 183 15.41 -15.58 10.51
C ARG A 183 16.23 -15.14 11.73
N ASP A 184 17.41 -14.58 11.50
CA ASP A 184 18.32 -14.21 12.57
C ASP A 184 17.71 -13.09 13.44
N LEU A 185 17.09 -12.09 12.82
CA LEU A 185 16.37 -11.04 13.54
C LEU A 185 15.15 -11.58 14.31
N VAL A 186 14.42 -12.54 13.75
CA VAL A 186 13.26 -13.16 14.41
C VAL A 186 13.68 -14.01 15.62
N ASN A 187 14.84 -14.66 15.55
CA ASN A 187 15.39 -15.47 16.63
C ASN A 187 16.10 -14.62 17.70
N GLY A 188 16.42 -13.36 17.39
CA GLY A 188 17.25 -12.50 18.23
C GLY A 188 18.75 -12.85 18.18
N ASP A 189 19.19 -13.50 17.09
CA ASP A 189 20.59 -13.82 16.83
C ASP A 189 21.37 -12.62 16.26
N GLN A 190 20.65 -11.61 15.75
CA GLN A 190 21.17 -10.34 15.23
C GLN A 190 20.28 -9.19 15.72
N GLU A 191 20.89 -8.01 15.91
CA GLU A 191 20.14 -6.79 16.22
C GLU A 191 19.73 -6.06 14.92
N PRO A 192 18.63 -5.30 14.92
CA PRO A 192 18.24 -4.49 13.76
C PRO A 192 19.33 -3.52 13.28
N SER A 193 20.20 -3.03 14.19
CA SER A 193 21.34 -2.18 13.84
C SER A 193 22.38 -2.89 12.98
N ASP A 194 22.68 -4.17 13.27
CA ASP A 194 23.66 -4.96 12.50
C ASP A 194 23.17 -5.15 11.06
N PHE A 195 21.86 -5.38 10.91
CA PHE A 195 21.20 -5.47 9.62
C PHE A 195 21.25 -4.16 8.83
N LEU A 196 20.99 -3.02 9.48
CA LEU A 196 21.09 -1.71 8.85
C LEU A 196 22.51 -1.37 8.41
N ASP A 197 23.51 -1.71 9.22
CA ASP A 197 24.92 -1.51 8.88
C ASP A 197 25.32 -2.37 7.69
N ALA A 198 24.84 -3.61 7.60
CA ALA A 198 25.00 -4.44 6.42
C ALA A 198 24.40 -3.79 5.16
N ILE A 199 23.24 -3.12 5.29
CA ILE A 199 22.63 -2.37 4.18
C ILE A 199 23.51 -1.20 3.77
N ARG A 200 23.95 -0.38 4.73
CA ARG A 200 24.81 0.80 4.50
C ARG A 200 26.15 0.44 3.86
N MET A 201 26.74 -0.69 4.26
CA MET A 201 28.00 -1.20 3.71
C MET A 201 27.86 -1.71 2.27
N GLY A 202 26.66 -1.72 1.70
CA GLY A 202 26.44 -2.19 0.34
C GLY A 202 26.67 -3.69 0.19
N ILE A 203 26.57 -4.48 1.28
CA ILE A 203 26.66 -5.95 1.22
C ILE A 203 25.62 -6.52 0.25
N PHE A 204 24.52 -5.79 0.06
CA PHE A 204 23.42 -6.09 -0.88
C PHE A 204 23.64 -5.47 -2.27
N ASP A 205 24.90 -5.33 -2.68
CA ASP A 205 25.41 -4.54 -3.82
C ASP A 205 24.38 -4.40 -4.96
N MET A 206 23.73 -3.23 -4.99
CA MET A 206 22.54 -2.98 -5.80
C MET A 206 22.86 -2.63 -7.25
N GLU A 207 24.13 -2.39 -7.58
CA GLU A 207 24.56 -1.96 -8.91
C GLU A 207 24.70 -3.14 -9.90
N GLY A 208 24.88 -4.37 -9.40
CA GLY A 208 25.01 -5.57 -10.24
C GLY A 208 23.73 -6.41 -10.39
N MET A 209 22.76 -6.24 -9.49
CA MET A 209 21.49 -6.96 -9.56
C MET A 209 20.44 -6.15 -10.35
N PRO A 210 19.87 -6.70 -11.44
CA PRO A 210 18.82 -6.00 -12.19
C PRO A 210 17.70 -5.61 -11.21
N LYS A 211 17.37 -4.31 -11.18
CA LYS A 211 16.35 -3.72 -10.31
C LYS A 211 15.06 -4.56 -10.35
N GLY A 212 14.87 -5.44 -9.37
CA GLY A 212 13.61 -6.12 -9.12
C GLY A 212 13.19 -7.25 -10.05
N SER A 213 14.11 -8.05 -10.63
CA SER A 213 13.68 -9.38 -11.10
C SER A 213 13.71 -10.35 -9.92
N GLY A 214 12.57 -10.53 -9.24
CA GLY A 214 12.32 -11.75 -8.48
C GLY A 214 12.35 -12.92 -9.46
N LYS A 215 13.55 -13.40 -9.78
CA LYS A 215 13.79 -14.53 -10.68
C LYS A 215 13.35 -15.80 -9.97
N GLY A 216 12.06 -16.09 -10.07
CA GLY A 216 11.69 -17.46 -10.43
C GLY A 216 12.44 -17.81 -11.71
N LYS A 217 13.02 -19.01 -11.77
CA LYS A 217 13.76 -19.56 -12.92
C LYS A 217 12.86 -19.80 -14.15
N TYR A 218 12.10 -18.80 -14.58
CA TYR A 218 11.45 -18.79 -15.89
C TYR A 218 12.31 -17.95 -16.83
N GLY A 219 13.10 -18.63 -17.65
CA GLY A 219 13.86 -18.06 -18.76
C GLY A 219 12.95 -17.56 -19.89
N GLY A 220 12.04 -16.63 -19.58
CA GLY A 220 11.19 -15.96 -20.54
C GLY A 220 11.81 -14.64 -20.98
N LYS A 221 12.30 -14.61 -22.22
CA LYS A 221 12.63 -13.38 -22.95
C LYS A 221 11.33 -12.60 -23.18
N GLY A 222 11.20 -11.46 -22.53
CA GLY A 222 10.13 -10.49 -22.76
C GLY A 222 9.99 -9.63 -21.52
N ASP A 223 10.29 -8.34 -21.62
CA ASP A 223 9.94 -7.43 -20.54
C ASP A 223 8.42 -7.48 -20.39
N ASP A 224 7.94 -8.03 -19.27
CA ASP A 224 6.51 -8.04 -18.91
C ASP A 224 6.05 -6.59 -18.72
N LYS A 225 5.70 -5.96 -19.85
CA LYS A 225 5.22 -4.59 -19.94
C LYS A 225 3.71 -4.58 -20.10
N CYS A 226 3.10 -3.57 -19.49
CA CYS A 226 1.69 -3.30 -19.66
C CYS A 226 1.41 -2.86 -21.11
N HIS A 227 0.50 -3.54 -21.79
CA HIS A 227 0.09 -3.17 -23.16
C HIS A 227 -0.65 -1.82 -23.24
N ILE A 228 -1.04 -1.23 -22.11
CA ILE A 228 -1.73 0.06 -22.06
C ILE A 228 -0.72 1.18 -21.87
N CYS A 229 0.19 1.09 -20.90
CA CYS A 229 1.10 2.19 -20.53
C CYS A 229 2.59 1.94 -20.79
N ASP A 230 2.96 0.81 -21.39
CA ASP A 230 4.34 0.35 -21.66
C ASP A 230 5.26 0.25 -20.42
N LYS A 231 4.75 0.53 -19.21
CA LYS A 231 5.49 0.33 -17.97
C LYS A 231 5.58 -1.13 -17.61
N SER A 232 6.59 -1.48 -16.82
CA SER A 232 6.69 -2.81 -16.23
C SER A 232 5.44 -3.14 -15.41
N LEU A 233 4.93 -4.38 -15.53
CA LEU A 233 3.82 -4.89 -14.71
C LEU A 233 4.12 -4.89 -13.21
N TYR A 234 5.37 -4.66 -12.80
CA TYR A 234 5.80 -4.52 -11.41
C TYR A 234 5.80 -3.06 -10.91
N GLN A 235 5.48 -2.09 -11.77
CA GLN A 235 5.28 -0.69 -11.39
C GLN A 235 3.80 -0.39 -11.10
N ASP A 236 3.55 0.71 -10.38
CA ASP A 236 2.19 1.18 -10.06
C ASP A 236 1.25 0.09 -9.51
N LEU A 237 1.81 -0.80 -8.69
CA LEU A 237 1.09 -1.91 -8.08
C LEU A 237 0.11 -1.44 -7.01
N LEU A 238 -1.12 -1.95 -7.09
CA LEU A 238 -2.11 -1.87 -6.03
C LEU A 238 -2.69 -3.26 -5.86
N SER A 239 -2.65 -3.82 -4.65
CA SER A 239 -3.14 -5.18 -4.39
C SER A 239 -2.41 -6.24 -5.21
N GLY A 240 -1.13 -6.00 -5.51
CA GLY A 240 -0.28 -6.90 -6.32
C GLY A 240 -0.58 -6.88 -7.81
N LYS A 241 -1.45 -5.97 -8.26
CA LYS A 241 -1.86 -5.84 -9.65
C LYS A 241 -1.37 -4.52 -10.20
N HIS A 242 -0.88 -4.52 -11.44
CA HIS A 242 -0.56 -3.28 -12.15
C HIS A 242 -1.84 -2.47 -12.38
N MET A 243 -1.84 -1.22 -11.90
CA MET A 243 -2.96 -0.29 -12.08
C MET A 243 -2.47 0.97 -12.80
N CYS A 244 -2.74 1.07 -14.11
CA CYS A 244 -2.30 2.23 -14.89
C CYS A 244 -2.92 3.51 -14.29
N LYS A 245 -2.10 4.56 -14.16
CA LYS A 245 -2.58 5.88 -13.77
C LYS A 245 -3.21 6.54 -14.98
N VAL A 246 -4.45 6.96 -14.84
CA VAL A 246 -5.21 7.56 -15.94
C VAL A 246 -5.85 8.86 -15.52
N VAL A 247 -5.98 9.78 -16.47
CA VAL A 247 -6.90 10.92 -16.41
C VAL A 247 -8.17 10.49 -17.14
N VAL A 248 -9.30 10.50 -16.43
CA VAL A 248 -10.57 10.00 -16.94
C VAL A 248 -11.69 10.95 -16.57
N THR A 249 -12.61 11.15 -17.50
CA THR A 249 -13.86 11.89 -17.28
C THR A 249 -14.94 10.94 -16.82
N PHE A 250 -15.70 11.31 -15.80
CA PHE A 250 -16.84 10.57 -15.30
C PHE A 250 -18.12 11.38 -15.49
N GLU A 251 -19.24 10.69 -15.70
CA GLU A 251 -20.57 11.27 -15.84
C GLU A 251 -21.55 10.65 -14.84
N CYS A 252 -22.40 11.50 -14.25
CA CYS A 252 -23.51 11.09 -13.39
C CYS A 252 -24.56 12.22 -13.33
N CYS A 253 -24.62 12.97 -12.23
CA CYS A 253 -25.44 14.19 -12.11
C CYS A 253 -24.83 15.42 -12.81
N GLY A 254 -23.71 15.22 -13.51
CA GLY A 254 -22.85 16.18 -14.15
C GLY A 254 -21.55 15.48 -14.57
N THR A 255 -20.68 16.19 -15.26
CA THR A 255 -19.40 15.67 -15.77
C THR A 255 -18.23 16.20 -14.94
N TRP A 256 -17.27 15.35 -14.61
CA TRP A 256 -16.03 15.78 -13.94
C TRP A 256 -14.83 14.96 -14.38
N VAL A 257 -13.64 15.57 -14.34
CA VAL A 257 -12.38 14.88 -14.65
C VAL A 257 -11.71 14.45 -13.36
N SER A 258 -11.25 13.20 -13.34
CA SER A 258 -10.31 12.74 -12.34
C SER A 258 -8.89 12.70 -12.88
N HIS A 259 -8.00 13.46 -12.24
CA HIS A 259 -6.57 13.47 -12.56
C HIS A 259 -5.77 12.37 -11.84
N SER A 260 -6.46 11.39 -11.24
CA SER A 260 -5.82 10.32 -10.47
C SER A 260 -6.67 9.04 -10.50
N GLY A 261 -7.29 8.77 -11.64
CA GLY A 261 -8.00 7.52 -11.90
C GLY A 261 -7.04 6.34 -12.00
N ARG A 262 -7.59 5.14 -11.87
CA ARG A 262 -6.85 3.88 -11.99
C ARG A 262 -7.53 2.97 -13.00
N TYR A 263 -6.79 2.48 -13.97
CA TYR A 263 -7.26 1.43 -14.88
C TYR A 263 -6.73 0.08 -14.40
N ASN A 264 -7.64 -0.85 -14.10
CA ASN A 264 -7.30 -2.20 -13.71
C ASN A 264 -7.16 -3.06 -14.96
N VAL A 265 -5.90 -3.35 -15.32
CA VAL A 265 -5.55 -4.09 -16.56
C VAL A 265 -6.16 -5.49 -16.57
N GLN A 266 -6.26 -6.14 -15.40
CA GLN A 266 -6.79 -7.50 -15.31
C GLN A 266 -8.32 -7.53 -15.41
N GLU A 267 -8.99 -6.54 -14.83
CA GLU A 267 -10.46 -6.42 -14.90
C GLU A 267 -10.92 -5.71 -16.19
N GLY A 268 -10.00 -5.15 -16.98
CA GLY A 268 -10.31 -4.43 -18.21
C GLY A 268 -11.18 -3.19 -18.00
N ARG A 269 -11.12 -2.55 -16.82
CA ARG A 269 -12.00 -1.43 -16.47
C ARG A 269 -11.30 -0.32 -15.68
N ILE A 270 -11.89 0.86 -15.75
CA ILE A 270 -11.56 2.00 -14.90
C ILE A 270 -12.20 1.79 -13.52
N MET A 271 -11.42 2.02 -12.47
CA MET A 271 -11.94 2.07 -11.11
C MET A 271 -12.80 3.32 -10.92
N GLY A 272 -13.99 3.14 -10.37
CA GLY A 272 -15.03 4.17 -10.32
C GLY A 272 -14.69 5.35 -9.43
N GLN A 273 -15.40 6.46 -9.66
CA GLN A 273 -15.47 7.57 -8.72
C GLN A 273 -16.90 7.91 -8.37
N ARG A 274 -17.17 8.04 -7.07
CA ARG A 274 -18.48 8.44 -6.56
C ARG A 274 -18.76 9.90 -6.92
N CYS A 275 -19.95 10.17 -7.43
CA CYS A 275 -20.44 11.51 -7.64
C CYS A 275 -20.66 12.18 -6.28
N LYS A 276 -20.05 13.35 -6.06
CA LYS A 276 -20.20 14.12 -4.81
C LYS A 276 -21.66 14.44 -4.47
N LYS A 277 -22.54 14.53 -5.48
CA LYS A 277 -23.95 14.93 -5.31
C LYS A 277 -24.84 13.77 -4.86
N CYS A 278 -24.74 12.61 -5.49
CA CYS A 278 -25.64 11.48 -5.22
C CYS A 278 -24.96 10.28 -4.55
N GLY A 279 -23.62 10.23 -4.50
CA GLY A 279 -22.85 9.13 -3.91
C GLY A 279 -22.69 7.89 -4.80
N GLU A 280 -23.39 7.83 -5.94
CA GLU A 280 -23.28 6.75 -6.92
C GLU A 280 -21.99 6.84 -7.73
N TYR A 281 -21.49 5.70 -8.19
CA TYR A 281 -20.34 5.66 -9.09
C TYR A 281 -20.71 6.28 -10.45
N GLY A 282 -19.91 7.25 -10.90
CA GLY A 282 -20.06 7.82 -12.24
C GLY A 282 -19.59 6.85 -13.31
N ASP A 283 -20.20 6.96 -14.48
CA ASP A 283 -19.84 6.20 -15.66
C ASP A 283 -18.56 6.81 -16.27
N PRO A 284 -17.47 6.04 -16.38
CA PRO A 284 -16.26 6.53 -17.01
C PRO A 284 -16.47 6.69 -18.52
N TRP A 285 -16.07 7.83 -19.06
CA TRP A 285 -16.01 8.02 -20.51
C TRP A 285 -14.97 7.07 -21.12
N GLU A 286 -15.26 6.56 -22.32
CA GLU A 286 -14.41 5.57 -23.01
C GLU A 286 -12.99 6.10 -23.28
N ASN A 287 -12.85 7.42 -23.47
CA ASN A 287 -11.59 8.08 -23.76
C ASN A 287 -10.91 8.55 -22.46
N PHE A 288 -10.03 7.71 -21.93
CA PHE A 288 -9.08 8.12 -20.89
C PHE A 288 -7.71 8.41 -21.50
N GLN A 289 -6.91 9.20 -20.78
CA GLN A 289 -5.51 9.44 -21.10
C GLN A 289 -4.63 8.81 -20.02
N LEU A 290 -3.44 8.36 -20.38
CA LEU A 290 -2.44 7.98 -19.38
C LEU A 290 -1.99 9.23 -18.62
N ALA A 291 -1.86 9.14 -17.31
CA ALA A 291 -1.52 10.31 -16.50
C ALA A 291 -0.14 10.91 -16.84
N ASP A 292 0.78 10.10 -17.38
CA ASP A 292 2.11 10.55 -17.79
C ASP A 292 2.11 11.19 -19.19
N ASP A 293 1.14 10.83 -20.04
CA ASP A 293 1.00 11.33 -21.41
C ASP A 293 -0.02 12.46 -21.52
N ALA A 294 -0.92 12.57 -20.55
CA ALA A 294 -1.82 13.69 -20.43
C ALA A 294 -0.93 14.92 -20.36
N SER A 295 -0.92 15.70 -21.45
CA SER A 295 -0.38 17.05 -21.45
C SER A 295 -0.88 17.64 -20.16
N ILE A 296 0.04 17.98 -19.26
CA ILE A 296 -0.30 18.81 -18.11
C ILE A 296 -0.70 20.12 -18.79
N GLY A 297 -1.94 20.19 -19.26
CA GLY A 297 -2.54 21.42 -19.74
C GLY A 297 -2.27 22.41 -18.63
N GLU A 298 -1.96 23.64 -19.00
CA GLU A 298 -1.53 24.72 -18.10
C GLU A 298 -2.57 25.09 -17.01
N GLY A 299 -3.52 24.20 -16.69
CA GLY A 299 -4.34 24.23 -15.51
C GLY A 299 -3.67 23.56 -14.30
N PRO A 300 -4.06 23.96 -13.08
CA PRO A 300 -3.54 23.39 -11.85
C PRO A 300 -3.82 21.88 -11.79
N GLN A 301 -2.82 21.08 -11.41
CA GLN A 301 -3.03 19.67 -11.08
C GLN A 301 -4.05 19.58 -9.94
N LYS A 302 -5.30 19.22 -10.24
CA LYS A 302 -6.34 19.10 -9.22
C LYS A 302 -5.96 18.00 -8.21
N ALA A 303 -6.08 18.32 -6.92
CA ALA A 303 -5.81 17.38 -5.85
C ALA A 303 -6.66 16.11 -5.98
N HIS A 304 -6.10 14.97 -5.57
CA HIS A 304 -6.81 13.71 -5.67
C HIS A 304 -7.93 13.61 -4.61
N ARG A 305 -9.17 13.45 -5.09
CA ARG A 305 -10.36 13.22 -4.24
C ARG A 305 -10.46 11.78 -3.76
N GLY A 306 -9.60 11.44 -2.80
CA GLY A 306 -9.55 10.10 -2.20
C GLY A 306 -10.79 9.71 -1.38
N ASP A 307 -11.71 10.64 -1.12
CA ASP A 307 -13.03 10.40 -0.55
C ASP A 307 -14.02 9.81 -1.58
N LEU A 308 -13.80 10.04 -2.87
CA LEU A 308 -14.69 9.60 -3.95
C LEU A 308 -14.13 8.41 -4.74
N CYS A 309 -12.85 8.07 -4.56
CA CYS A 309 -12.14 7.09 -5.37
C CYS A 309 -12.35 5.65 -4.88
N GLU A 310 -12.86 4.76 -5.74
CA GLU A 310 -13.04 3.32 -5.43
C GLU A 310 -11.72 2.68 -4.92
N ALA A 311 -10.59 3.03 -5.54
CA ALA A 311 -9.29 2.51 -5.12
C ALA A 311 -8.91 2.98 -3.70
N CYS A 312 -9.23 4.22 -3.33
CA CYS A 312 -9.00 4.72 -1.98
C CYS A 312 -10.02 4.18 -0.98
N GLU A 313 -11.26 3.90 -1.40
CA GLU A 313 -12.24 3.20 -0.57
C GLU A 313 -11.73 1.78 -0.23
N ARG A 314 -11.33 1.01 -1.24
CA ARG A 314 -10.89 -0.38 -1.08
C ARG A 314 -9.54 -0.52 -0.38
N TYR A 315 -8.59 0.35 -0.68
CA TYR A 315 -7.19 0.22 -0.24
C TYR A 315 -6.72 1.35 0.68
N GLY A 316 -7.59 2.29 1.04
CA GLY A 316 -7.32 3.41 1.93
C GLY A 316 -6.72 4.63 1.21
N ASN A 317 -5.71 4.41 0.38
CA ASN A 317 -5.09 5.44 -0.45
C ASN A 317 -4.43 4.83 -1.70
N CYS A 318 -4.89 5.19 -2.89
CA CYS A 318 -4.36 4.67 -4.14
C CYS A 318 -3.00 5.27 -4.54
N LYS A 319 -2.49 6.27 -3.80
CA LYS A 319 -1.17 6.88 -3.98
C LYS A 319 -0.16 6.46 -2.91
N GLY A 320 -0.60 5.78 -1.85
CA GLY A 320 0.21 5.41 -0.71
C GLY A 320 1.23 4.31 -1.00
N VAL A 321 2.15 4.11 -0.05
CA VAL A 321 3.12 2.99 -0.07
C VAL A 321 2.65 1.91 0.89
N PHE A 322 2.56 0.67 0.41
CA PHE A 322 2.11 -0.48 1.19
C PHE A 322 3.29 -1.38 1.55
N SER A 323 4.11 -0.94 2.50
CA SER A 323 5.27 -1.68 3.00
C SER A 323 5.08 -2.12 4.45
N ASN A 324 5.83 -3.15 4.87
CA ASN A 324 5.76 -3.64 6.25
C ASN A 324 6.18 -2.51 7.21
N PRO A 325 5.51 -2.29 8.35
CA PRO A 325 5.95 -1.31 9.34
C PRO A 325 7.43 -1.42 9.73
N PHE A 326 7.99 -2.64 9.79
CA PHE A 326 9.42 -2.84 10.03
C PHE A 326 10.26 -2.29 8.87
N GLU A 327 9.88 -2.61 7.61
CA GLU A 327 10.55 -2.08 6.41
C GLU A 327 10.53 -0.55 6.40
N ILE A 328 9.42 0.06 6.80
CA ILE A 328 9.27 1.52 6.86
C ILE A 328 10.10 2.12 7.99
N ALA A 329 10.11 1.53 9.18
CA ALA A 329 10.93 2.00 10.30
C ALA A 329 12.42 1.99 9.95
N MET A 330 12.92 0.89 9.38
CA MET A 330 14.30 0.76 8.92
C MET A 330 14.61 1.68 7.74
N ALA A 331 13.69 1.84 6.80
CA ALA A 331 13.85 2.76 5.68
C ALA A 331 13.98 4.22 6.14
N MET A 332 13.22 4.62 7.17
CA MET A 332 13.36 5.94 7.79
C MET A 332 14.75 6.11 8.41
N GLU A 333 15.24 5.11 9.12
CA GLU A 333 16.58 5.16 9.72
C GLU A 333 17.68 5.25 8.66
N LEU A 334 17.56 4.53 7.54
CA LEU A 334 18.50 4.66 6.41
C LEU A 334 18.45 6.04 5.74
N LEU A 335 17.29 6.69 5.71
CA LEU A 335 17.14 8.00 5.06
C LEU A 335 17.70 9.15 5.88
N TYR A 336 17.57 9.07 7.20
CA TYR A 336 17.86 10.20 8.09
C TYR A 336 18.97 9.91 9.10
N ASP A 337 19.58 8.73 9.02
CA ASP A 337 20.68 8.26 9.87
C ASP A 337 20.38 8.34 11.37
N GLN A 338 19.11 8.18 11.73
CA GLN A 338 18.62 8.16 13.11
C GLN A 338 17.38 7.28 13.25
N PRO A 339 17.22 6.56 14.38
CA PRO A 339 16.03 5.75 14.63
C PRO A 339 14.76 6.61 14.67
N ALA A 340 13.77 6.24 13.86
CA ALA A 340 12.47 6.91 13.83
C ALA A 340 11.75 6.80 15.18
N GLN A 341 11.34 7.93 15.74
CA GLN A 341 10.57 7.98 16.98
C GLN A 341 9.08 7.86 16.64
N TRP A 342 8.57 6.62 16.65
CA TRP A 342 7.16 6.36 16.37
C TRP A 342 6.29 6.63 17.60
N THR A 343 5.31 7.50 17.43
CA THR A 343 4.31 7.82 18.44
C THR A 343 2.91 7.53 17.91
N ARG A 344 2.00 7.20 18.81
CA ARG A 344 0.59 6.97 18.46
C ARG A 344 -0.16 8.29 18.48
N HIS A 345 -0.90 8.60 17.42
CA HIS A 345 -1.75 9.79 17.39
C HIS A 345 -2.85 9.73 18.47
N LYS A 346 -3.14 10.87 19.11
CA LYS A 346 -4.09 11.00 20.23
C LYS A 346 -5.50 10.49 19.93
N GLU A 347 -5.96 10.66 18.68
CA GLU A 347 -7.32 10.28 18.26
C GLU A 347 -7.41 8.83 17.75
N GLY A 348 -6.30 8.10 17.85
CA GLY A 348 -6.25 6.65 17.77
C GLY A 348 -6.18 6.10 16.34
N ASN A 349 -5.30 5.10 16.22
CA ASN A 349 -5.09 4.23 15.06
C ASN A 349 -4.22 4.80 13.94
N LEU A 350 -3.49 5.87 14.20
CA LEU A 350 -2.37 6.30 13.36
C LEU A 350 -1.08 6.24 14.18
N TRP A 351 0.00 5.87 13.51
CA TRP A 351 1.35 5.93 14.04
C TRP A 351 2.11 6.96 13.24
N LEU A 352 2.80 7.87 13.91
CA LEU A 352 3.50 8.97 13.26
C LEU A 352 4.92 9.05 13.75
N THR A 353 5.80 9.49 12.87
CA THR A 353 7.14 9.95 13.21
C THR A 353 7.38 11.26 12.48
N GLU A 354 7.97 12.22 13.17
CA GLU A 354 8.31 13.53 12.64
C GLU A 354 9.80 13.53 12.34
N VAL A 355 10.16 13.88 11.11
CA VAL A 355 11.57 13.99 10.72
C VAL A 355 11.72 15.19 9.81
N GLU A 356 12.63 16.10 10.16
CA GLU A 356 12.78 17.39 9.50
C GLU A 356 11.42 18.13 9.43
N ASP A 357 11.00 18.55 8.24
CA ASP A 357 9.75 19.31 8.02
C ASP A 357 8.59 18.41 7.53
N VAL A 358 8.68 17.09 7.69
CA VAL A 358 7.65 16.14 7.24
C VAL A 358 7.15 15.23 8.34
N VAL A 359 5.88 14.83 8.23
CA VAL A 359 5.26 13.83 9.10
C VAL A 359 5.04 12.56 8.31
N VAL A 360 5.66 11.46 8.73
CA VAL A 360 5.42 10.14 8.13
C VAL A 360 4.39 9.40 8.97
N VAL A 361 3.32 8.95 8.31
CA VAL A 361 2.17 8.33 8.96
C VAL A 361 2.01 6.89 8.49
N LEU A 362 1.91 5.96 9.43
CA LEU A 362 1.46 4.60 9.22
C LEU A 362 0.00 4.45 9.65
N GLN A 363 -0.84 4.03 8.71
CA GLN A 363 -2.27 3.87 8.91
C GLN A 363 -2.73 2.44 8.57
N PRO A 364 -3.45 1.75 9.47
CA PRO A 364 -4.21 0.56 9.13
C PRO A 364 -5.45 0.95 8.32
N HIS A 365 -5.81 0.11 7.37
CA HIS A 365 -7.04 0.23 6.61
C HIS A 365 -7.73 -1.13 6.53
N VAL A 366 -9.03 -1.14 6.77
CA VAL A 366 -9.88 -2.32 6.57
C VAL A 366 -11.08 -1.88 5.75
N PHE A 367 -11.37 -2.64 4.71
CA PHE A 367 -12.56 -2.49 3.89
C PHE A 367 -13.33 -3.81 3.87
N ALA A 368 -14.61 -3.78 4.21
CA ALA A 368 -15.48 -4.95 4.14
C ALA A 368 -16.16 -4.97 2.77
N SER A 369 -15.96 -6.02 1.99
CA SER A 369 -16.75 -6.22 0.77
C SER A 369 -18.21 -6.43 1.15
N SER A 370 -19.13 -5.80 0.44
CA SER A 370 -20.52 -6.25 0.46
C SER A 370 -20.54 -7.72 0.04
N SER A 371 -21.31 -8.54 0.77
CA SER A 371 -21.61 -9.91 0.35
C SER A 371 -22.39 -9.82 -0.96
N SER A 372 -21.73 -10.20 -2.06
CA SER A 372 -22.34 -10.37 -3.37
C SER A 372 -23.39 -11.47 -3.35
#